data_AF-A0AAV6LWP2-F1
#
_entry.id   AF-A0AAV6LWP2-F1
#
_cell.length_a   1.000
_cell.length_b   1.000
_cell.length_c   1.000
_cell.angle_alpha   90.00
_cell.angle_beta   90.00
_cell.angle_gamma   90.00
#
_symmetry.space_group_name_H-M   'P 1'
#
loop_
_entity.id
_entity.type
_entity.pdbx_description
1 polymer ?
#
loop_
_entity_poly.entity_id
_entity_poly.type
_entity_poly.pdbx_seq_one_letter_code
_entity_poly.pdbx_strand_id
1 'polypeptide(L)'
;MPLPAFISSTTLVHSPLRINQPFLCAYSGFRPRISSSTSSSVSISLPDNRVVLGVGSATVDFLAAVASYPNPDDKIRTTSLKVQGGGNVGNALTSAARLGLTPRIISKVADDSQGRSIVEELEADGIDTSFLVVAEGGVSPFTYIIVDNKTHTRTCIHTPGSPPMVPDDLSRSSLLSALDGARIVYFDVRLHETALLVAEEAAQQNIPILIDAERKREGLDELLAFASYVVCSTSFPQEWTEAPSIPSALVSMLLRLPKLKFVIVTLGEEGCIMLERSTNEKPEQIEEFEVDNLLEVIKGRKDENINVPTSVSSPVVRMRAEGIGTVCGRLLLGTAEKIPASEIVDTTGAGDAFIGAVLYALCANMPPEQLLPFSTQVAAGCCRALGARSGLPYRFTAKNGGKQVPMRDLMFSSSETIIMEKILPGMVVLRTWILHKPCTEILLSFPGIMLLIKSDFK
;
A
#
# COMPACT_ATOMS: atom_id res chain seq x y z
N MET A 1 -46.62 -36.43 -39.61
CA MET A 1 -47.71 -35.68 -40.30
C MET A 1 -47.18 -34.29 -40.65
N PRO A 2 -47.54 -33.73 -41.81
CA PRO A 2 -46.61 -33.08 -42.73
C PRO A 2 -46.50 -31.55 -42.62
N LEU A 3 -45.38 -31.02 -43.15
CA LEU A 3 -45.14 -29.66 -43.70
C LEU A 3 -46.27 -29.22 -44.67
N PRO A 4 -46.51 -27.92 -45.01
CA PRO A 4 -45.50 -27.01 -45.62
C PRO A 4 -45.73 -25.46 -45.44
N ALA A 5 -44.73 -24.60 -45.74
CA ALA A 5 -44.65 -23.58 -46.84
C ALA A 5 -45.71 -22.42 -46.81
N PHE A 6 -45.55 -21.17 -47.27
CA PHE A 6 -44.58 -20.32 -47.99
C PHE A 6 -45.26 -18.90 -48.13
N ILE A 7 -44.50 -17.78 -48.27
CA ILE A 7 -44.77 -16.56 -49.12
C ILE A 7 -46.08 -15.72 -48.92
N SER A 8 -46.23 -14.41 -49.14
CA SER A 8 -45.44 -13.15 -49.30
C SER A 8 -46.42 -11.94 -49.32
N SER A 9 -45.89 -10.71 -49.21
CA SER A 9 -46.32 -9.42 -49.84
C SER A 9 -47.82 -9.04 -49.93
N THR A 10 -48.31 -7.82 -49.67
CA THR A 10 -47.89 -6.53 -50.26
C THR A 10 -48.75 -5.35 -49.69
N THR A 11 -48.15 -4.15 -49.70
CA THR A 11 -48.72 -2.79 -49.91
C THR A 11 -49.39 -1.97 -48.78
N LEU A 12 -48.77 -0.81 -48.57
CA LEU A 12 -49.19 0.42 -47.87
C LEU A 12 -50.38 1.15 -48.52
N VAL A 13 -51.22 1.81 -47.71
CA VAL A 13 -51.77 3.16 -47.98
C VAL A 13 -51.94 3.93 -46.64
N HIS A 14 -51.53 5.20 -46.64
CA HIS A 14 -51.46 6.17 -45.53
C HIS A 14 -52.81 6.71 -45.00
N SER A 15 -52.83 7.16 -43.72
CA SER A 15 -52.98 8.58 -43.28
C SER A 15 -53.42 8.68 -41.78
N PRO A 16 -53.41 9.84 -41.09
CA PRO A 16 -52.47 10.11 -39.98
C PRO A 16 -53.14 10.40 -38.62
N LEU A 17 -52.54 10.00 -37.49
CA LEU A 17 -53.02 10.43 -36.16
C LEU A 17 -51.92 10.87 -35.18
N ARG A 18 -52.23 12.02 -34.60
CA ARG A 18 -51.50 12.94 -33.71
C ARG A 18 -50.73 12.32 -32.54
N ILE A 19 -49.59 12.95 -32.28
CA ILE A 19 -48.72 12.83 -31.10
C ILE A 19 -49.43 13.44 -29.87
N ASN A 20 -49.58 12.66 -28.81
CA ASN A 20 -50.05 13.13 -27.50
C ASN A 20 -48.88 13.26 -26.52
N GLN A 21 -48.75 14.45 -25.91
CA GLN A 21 -47.93 14.72 -24.73
C GLN A 21 -48.57 14.10 -23.47
N PRO A 22 -47.79 13.63 -22.48
CA PRO A 22 -48.31 13.33 -21.16
C PRO A 22 -48.12 14.47 -20.15
N PHE A 23 -49.24 14.71 -19.47
CA PHE A 23 -49.53 15.40 -18.22
C PHE A 23 -48.40 15.55 -17.18
N LEU A 24 -48.25 16.78 -16.67
CA LEU A 24 -47.62 17.11 -15.40
C LEU A 24 -48.55 16.74 -14.23
N CYS A 25 -48.02 16.02 -13.23
CA CYS A 25 -48.58 15.98 -11.88
C CYS A 25 -47.47 16.25 -10.86
N ALA A 26 -47.78 17.07 -9.87
CA ALA A 26 -46.86 17.74 -8.97
C ALA A 26 -46.27 16.83 -7.88
N TYR A 27 -44.97 16.97 -7.62
CA TYR A 27 -44.34 16.57 -6.36
C TYR A 27 -43.74 17.79 -5.67
N SER A 28 -44.27 18.07 -4.49
CA SER A 28 -43.83 19.11 -3.56
C SER A 28 -42.53 18.71 -2.86
N GLY A 29 -41.49 19.53 -3.05
CA GLY A 29 -40.65 20.05 -1.97
C GLY A 29 -39.80 19.10 -1.13
N PHE A 30 -38.64 18.70 -1.64
CA PHE A 30 -37.42 18.53 -0.83
C PHE A 30 -36.24 19.12 -1.61
N ARG A 31 -35.72 20.27 -1.17
CA ARG A 31 -34.52 20.90 -1.72
C ARG A 31 -33.29 20.32 -1.00
N PRO A 32 -32.35 19.65 -1.68
CA PRO A 32 -31.05 19.37 -1.10
C PRO A 32 -30.32 20.70 -0.92
N ARG A 33 -29.87 20.97 0.31
CA ARG A 33 -28.96 22.08 0.61
C ARG A 33 -27.63 21.75 -0.05
N ILE A 34 -27.32 22.39 -1.18
CA ILE A 34 -25.97 22.35 -1.77
C ILE A 34 -25.09 23.18 -0.83
N SER A 35 -24.43 22.52 0.11
CA SER A 35 -23.28 23.11 0.79
C SER A 35 -22.11 23.09 -0.18
N SER A 36 -21.62 24.26 -0.57
CA SER A 36 -20.35 24.42 -1.25
C SER A 36 -19.23 23.94 -0.33
N SER A 37 -18.87 22.66 -0.42
CA SER A 37 -17.63 22.15 0.15
C SER A 37 -16.48 22.65 -0.71
N THR A 38 -15.79 23.69 -0.23
CA THR A 38 -14.42 24.01 -0.65
C THR A 38 -13.59 22.73 -0.63
N SER A 39 -12.89 22.42 -1.73
CA SER A 39 -11.92 21.34 -1.78
C SER A 39 -10.82 21.60 -0.75
N SER A 40 -10.93 20.97 0.41
CA SER A 40 -9.87 20.99 1.41
C SER A 40 -8.72 20.15 0.87
N SER A 41 -7.64 20.80 0.45
CA SER A 41 -6.35 20.16 0.19
C SER A 41 -5.89 19.42 1.44
N VAL A 42 -5.91 18.09 1.43
CA VAL A 42 -5.40 17.29 2.55
C VAL A 42 -3.88 17.29 2.47
N SER A 43 -3.23 18.11 3.28
CA SER A 43 -1.79 18.02 3.50
C SER A 43 -1.49 16.74 4.28
N ILE A 44 -0.62 15.87 3.76
CA ILE A 44 -0.06 14.75 4.54
C ILE A 44 0.78 15.38 5.67
N SER A 45 0.19 15.50 6.87
CA SER A 45 0.85 16.02 8.06
C SER A 45 1.84 14.98 8.61
N LEU A 46 2.86 15.43 9.33
CA LEU A 46 3.68 14.51 10.11
C LEU A 46 2.86 14.00 11.30
N PRO A 47 2.95 12.71 11.66
CA PRO A 47 2.37 12.22 12.90
C PRO A 47 2.96 12.94 14.13
N ASP A 48 2.16 13.11 15.18
CA ASP A 48 2.63 13.71 16.44
C ASP A 48 3.63 12.80 17.18
N ASN A 49 3.34 11.48 17.24
CA ASN A 49 4.28 10.46 17.68
C ASN A 49 4.78 9.66 16.47
N ARG A 50 6.09 9.69 16.24
CA ARG A 50 6.75 9.15 15.05
C ARG A 50 7.62 7.94 15.34
N VAL A 51 7.75 7.54 16.61
CA VAL A 51 8.64 6.46 17.02
C VAL A 51 8.02 5.13 16.65
N VAL A 52 8.73 4.34 15.85
CA VAL A 52 8.38 2.97 15.49
C VAL A 52 9.55 2.08 15.83
N LEU A 53 9.30 0.94 16.46
CA LEU A 53 10.34 -0.07 16.70
C LEU A 53 10.16 -1.22 15.72
N GLY A 54 11.19 -1.56 14.95
CA GLY A 54 11.22 -2.79 14.15
C GLY A 54 12.13 -3.83 14.79
N VAL A 55 11.71 -5.09 14.77
CA VAL A 55 12.47 -6.23 15.30
C VAL A 55 12.51 -7.33 14.26
N GLY A 56 13.71 -7.69 13.81
CA GLY A 56 13.86 -8.69 12.76
C GLY A 56 15.09 -8.48 11.89
N SER A 57 14.99 -8.84 10.61
CA SER A 57 16.16 -8.89 9.71
C SER A 57 16.61 -7.53 9.19
N ALA A 58 17.92 -7.28 9.33
CA ALA A 58 18.69 -6.32 8.55
C ALA A 58 19.88 -7.07 7.93
N THR A 59 20.12 -6.89 6.64
CA THR A 59 21.13 -7.65 5.88
C THR A 59 21.77 -6.77 4.81
N VAL A 60 22.84 -7.24 4.18
CA VAL A 60 23.30 -6.70 2.89
C VAL A 60 22.78 -7.55 1.75
N ASP A 61 22.27 -6.94 0.69
CA ASP A 61 21.86 -7.61 -0.53
C ASP A 61 22.89 -7.37 -1.64
N PHE A 62 23.35 -8.47 -2.25
CA PHE A 62 24.17 -8.50 -3.44
C PHE A 62 23.28 -8.83 -4.65
N LEU A 63 22.81 -7.80 -5.35
CA LEU A 63 21.90 -7.91 -6.47
C LEU A 63 22.67 -8.01 -7.79
N ALA A 64 22.60 -9.18 -8.41
CA ALA A 64 23.19 -9.49 -9.70
C ALA A 64 22.08 -9.59 -10.75
N ALA A 65 22.00 -8.61 -11.65
CA ALA A 65 21.12 -8.73 -12.81
C ALA A 65 21.80 -9.61 -13.87
N VAL A 66 21.04 -10.51 -14.49
CA VAL A 66 21.51 -11.42 -15.54
C VAL A 66 20.59 -11.36 -16.75
N ALA A 67 21.11 -11.67 -17.93
CA ALA A 67 20.32 -11.69 -19.16
C ALA A 67 19.23 -12.78 -19.13
N SER A 68 19.56 -13.92 -18.55
CA SER A 68 18.66 -15.03 -18.24
C SER A 68 19.24 -15.83 -17.08
N TYR A 69 18.43 -16.61 -16.37
CA TYR A 69 18.96 -17.55 -15.39
C TYR A 69 20.01 -18.49 -15.99
N PRO A 70 21.10 -18.77 -15.26
CA PRO A 70 22.05 -19.79 -15.65
C PRO A 70 21.44 -21.18 -15.47
N ASN A 71 21.83 -22.13 -16.32
CA ASN A 71 21.65 -23.54 -16.03
C ASN A 71 22.72 -24.01 -15.01
N PRO A 72 22.54 -25.17 -14.37
CA PRO A 72 23.62 -25.79 -13.60
C PRO A 72 24.92 -25.87 -14.44
N ASP A 73 26.04 -25.54 -13.80
CA ASP A 73 27.39 -25.48 -14.39
C ASP A 73 27.66 -24.38 -15.45
N ASP A 74 26.69 -23.51 -15.75
CA ASP A 74 26.92 -22.36 -16.63
C ASP A 74 27.83 -21.32 -15.96
N LYS A 75 28.67 -20.68 -16.79
CA LYS A 75 29.48 -19.51 -16.41
C LYS A 75 28.99 -18.29 -17.16
N ILE A 76 28.12 -17.51 -16.52
CA ILE A 76 27.55 -16.29 -17.10
C ILE A 76 28.17 -15.03 -16.49
N ARG A 77 27.96 -13.89 -17.14
CA ARG A 77 28.30 -12.56 -16.62
C ARG A 77 27.05 -11.83 -16.18
N THR A 78 27.16 -11.06 -15.10
CA THR A 78 26.12 -10.10 -14.71
C THR A 78 26.03 -8.97 -15.73
N THR A 79 24.82 -8.51 -16.01
CA THR A 79 24.57 -7.29 -16.79
C THR A 79 24.75 -6.04 -15.94
N SER A 80 24.44 -6.13 -14.64
CA SER A 80 24.76 -5.12 -13.63
C SER A 80 24.88 -5.75 -12.24
N LEU A 81 25.61 -5.07 -11.35
CA LEU A 81 25.74 -5.41 -9.94
C LEU A 81 25.32 -4.21 -9.10
N LYS A 82 24.58 -4.49 -8.03
CA LYS A 82 24.26 -3.52 -6.99
C LYS A 82 24.42 -4.16 -5.63
N VAL A 83 25.06 -3.43 -4.72
CA VAL A 83 25.14 -3.77 -3.31
C VAL A 83 24.38 -2.70 -2.55
N GLN A 84 23.48 -3.10 -1.67
CA GLN A 84 22.69 -2.21 -0.82
C GLN A 84 22.26 -2.96 0.43
N GLY A 85 21.79 -2.24 1.44
CA GLY A 85 21.07 -2.83 2.55
C GLY A 85 19.77 -3.52 2.11
N GLY A 86 19.40 -4.53 2.89
CA GLY A 86 18.25 -5.40 2.68
C GLY A 86 17.58 -5.79 3.99
N GLY A 87 16.82 -6.88 3.93
CA GLY A 87 16.10 -7.46 5.07
C GLY A 87 14.75 -6.80 5.27
N ASN A 88 13.74 -7.60 5.63
CA ASN A 88 12.37 -7.13 5.67
C ASN A 88 12.20 -5.94 6.65
N VAL A 89 12.80 -6.04 7.85
CA VAL A 89 12.81 -4.92 8.82
C VAL A 89 13.67 -3.77 8.33
N GLY A 90 14.89 -4.02 7.86
CA GLY A 90 15.74 -2.96 7.32
C GLY A 90 15.05 -2.16 6.22
N ASN A 91 14.42 -2.83 5.26
CA ASN A 91 13.72 -2.21 4.14
C ASN A 91 12.46 -1.45 4.58
N ALA A 92 11.62 -2.07 5.42
CA ALA A 92 10.39 -1.43 5.88
C ALA A 92 10.67 -0.20 6.75
N LEU A 93 11.69 -0.25 7.61
CA LEU A 93 12.10 0.89 8.43
C LEU A 93 12.76 1.99 7.58
N THR A 94 13.54 1.65 6.55
CA THR A 94 14.04 2.65 5.59
C THR A 94 12.88 3.34 4.90
N SER A 95 11.87 2.60 4.43
CA SER A 95 10.65 3.18 3.85
C SER A 95 9.97 4.12 4.86
N ALA A 96 9.71 3.65 6.08
CA ALA A 96 9.11 4.45 7.14
C ALA A 96 9.89 5.75 7.47
N ALA A 97 11.22 5.66 7.59
CA ALA A 97 12.09 6.80 7.86
C ALA A 97 12.01 7.85 6.74
N ARG A 98 12.09 7.41 5.48
CA ARG A 98 12.00 8.31 4.31
C ARG A 98 10.64 8.97 4.16
N LEU A 99 9.56 8.33 4.62
CA LEU A 99 8.22 8.92 4.70
C LEU A 99 8.10 9.94 5.86
N GLY A 100 9.01 9.90 6.83
CA GLY A 100 9.16 10.88 7.90
C GLY A 100 8.92 10.37 9.32
N LEU A 101 8.85 9.04 9.53
CA LEU A 101 8.88 8.43 10.87
C LEU A 101 10.28 8.50 11.47
N THR A 102 10.41 8.13 12.74
CA THR A 102 11.69 8.03 13.47
C THR A 102 11.89 6.59 13.94
N PRO A 103 12.31 5.67 13.07
CA PRO A 103 12.39 4.26 13.41
C PRO A 103 13.58 3.93 14.31
N ARG A 104 13.40 2.92 15.14
CA ARG A 104 14.43 2.21 15.90
C ARG A 104 14.48 0.77 15.44
N ILE A 105 15.64 0.13 15.53
CA ILE A 105 15.79 -1.26 15.12
C ILE A 105 16.43 -2.12 16.22
N ILE A 106 15.82 -3.28 16.48
CA ILE A 106 16.45 -4.40 17.19
C ILE A 106 16.76 -5.47 16.14
N SER A 107 18.05 -5.73 15.95
CA SER A 107 18.58 -6.78 15.07
C SER A 107 19.97 -7.17 15.54
N LYS A 108 20.62 -8.10 14.85
CA LYS A 108 22.00 -8.50 15.14
C LYS A 108 22.84 -8.57 13.88
N VAL A 109 24.03 -7.98 13.95
CA VAL A 109 25.10 -8.07 12.96
C VAL A 109 26.41 -8.48 13.65
N ALA A 110 27.44 -8.79 12.87
CA ALA A 110 28.80 -8.98 13.35
C ALA A 110 29.64 -7.71 13.12
N ASP A 111 30.82 -7.64 13.73
CA ASP A 111 31.81 -6.57 13.53
C ASP A 111 32.59 -6.66 12.18
N ASP A 112 32.06 -7.40 11.21
CA ASP A 112 32.62 -7.54 9.87
C ASP A 112 32.31 -6.33 8.97
N SER A 113 32.80 -6.35 7.71
CA SER A 113 32.55 -5.25 6.77
C SER A 113 31.07 -5.10 6.43
N GLN A 114 30.34 -6.22 6.37
CA GLN A 114 28.92 -6.23 6.02
C GLN A 114 28.08 -5.62 7.15
N GLY A 115 28.38 -5.95 8.40
CA GLY A 115 27.71 -5.40 9.58
C GLY A 115 27.90 -3.90 9.70
N ARG A 116 29.15 -3.42 9.50
CA ARG A 116 29.42 -1.98 9.41
C ARG A 116 28.60 -1.30 8.31
N SER A 117 28.57 -1.88 7.10
CA SER A 117 27.77 -1.35 5.99
C SER A 117 26.27 -1.30 6.30
N ILE A 118 25.72 -2.31 6.99
CA ILE A 118 24.31 -2.35 7.39
C ILE A 118 24.02 -1.17 8.33
N VAL A 119 24.85 -1.00 9.37
CA VAL A 119 24.68 0.07 10.37
C VAL A 119 24.77 1.44 9.71
N GLU A 120 25.83 1.69 8.93
CA GLU A 120 26.06 2.96 8.25
C GLU A 120 24.90 3.34 7.31
N GLU A 121 24.37 2.39 6.54
CA GLU A 121 23.23 2.64 5.65
C GLU A 121 21.92 2.92 6.38
N LEU A 122 21.64 2.20 7.47
CA LEU A 122 20.44 2.44 8.29
C LEU A 122 20.49 3.83 8.94
N GLU A 123 21.65 4.21 9.50
CA GLU A 123 21.87 5.52 10.10
C GLU A 123 21.76 6.65 9.06
N ALA A 124 22.28 6.44 7.85
CA ALA A 124 22.17 7.41 6.75
C ALA A 124 20.70 7.68 6.34
N ASP A 125 19.82 6.70 6.49
CA ASP A 125 18.38 6.84 6.27
C ASP A 125 17.63 7.38 7.52
N GLY A 126 18.34 7.65 8.62
CA GLY A 126 17.77 8.22 9.85
C GLY A 126 17.14 7.21 10.81
N ILE A 127 17.52 5.94 10.71
CA ILE A 127 17.09 4.88 11.63
C ILE A 127 18.04 4.85 12.83
N ASP A 128 17.47 4.80 14.03
CA ASP A 128 18.21 4.68 15.29
C ASP A 128 18.67 3.23 15.51
N THR A 129 19.99 3.05 15.37
CA THR A 129 20.72 1.78 15.49
C THR A 129 21.24 1.51 16.91
N SER A 130 20.91 2.37 17.90
CA SER A 130 21.42 2.24 19.28
C SER A 130 21.03 0.92 19.97
N PHE A 131 20.05 0.21 19.43
CA PHE A 131 19.53 -1.07 19.95
C PHE A 131 19.93 -2.28 19.09
N LEU A 132 20.79 -2.07 18.09
CA LEU A 132 21.34 -3.14 17.26
C LEU A 132 22.48 -3.83 18.01
N VAL A 133 22.46 -5.15 18.04
CA VAL A 133 23.51 -5.96 18.67
C VAL A 133 24.64 -6.19 17.68
N VAL A 134 25.87 -5.87 18.05
CA VAL A 134 27.07 -6.16 17.27
C VAL A 134 27.83 -7.29 17.97
N ALA A 135 27.90 -8.46 17.34
CA ALA A 135 28.68 -9.58 17.82
C ALA A 135 30.18 -9.35 17.56
N GLU A 136 31.03 -9.71 18.53
CA GLU A 136 32.48 -9.77 18.36
C GLU A 136 32.85 -10.99 17.51
N GLY A 137 33.41 -10.74 16.33
CA GLY A 137 33.62 -11.76 15.30
C GLY A 137 32.31 -12.33 14.73
N GLY A 138 32.47 -13.25 13.78
CA GLY A 138 31.34 -13.90 13.10
C GLY A 138 31.10 -13.39 11.68
N VAL A 139 29.86 -13.51 11.21
CA VAL A 139 29.44 -13.17 9.85
C VAL A 139 28.08 -12.47 9.94
N SER A 140 27.97 -11.26 9.40
CA SER A 140 26.69 -10.57 9.27
C SER A 140 25.83 -11.21 8.18
N PRO A 141 24.50 -11.15 8.31
CA PRO A 141 23.61 -11.69 7.27
C PRO A 141 23.81 -10.97 5.93
N PHE A 142 23.78 -11.74 4.85
CA PHE A 142 23.75 -11.22 3.48
C PHE A 142 22.90 -12.10 2.57
N THR A 143 22.40 -11.54 1.46
CA THR A 143 21.60 -12.25 0.47
C THR A 143 22.14 -12.03 -0.93
N TYR A 144 22.36 -13.10 -1.69
CA TYR A 144 22.52 -12.99 -3.14
C TYR A 144 21.15 -12.94 -3.80
N ILE A 145 20.90 -11.92 -4.62
CA ILE A 145 19.66 -11.77 -5.36
C ILE A 145 20.02 -11.80 -6.85
N ILE A 146 19.58 -12.85 -7.54
CA ILE A 146 19.75 -12.98 -8.98
C ILE A 146 18.47 -12.48 -9.64
N VAL A 147 18.55 -11.39 -10.39
CA VAL A 147 17.42 -10.79 -11.12
C VAL A 147 17.51 -11.19 -12.58
N ASP A 148 16.50 -11.90 -13.06
CA ASP A 148 16.42 -12.35 -14.46
C ASP A 148 15.71 -11.30 -15.33
N ASN A 149 16.47 -10.65 -16.22
CA ASN A 149 15.92 -9.64 -17.14
C ASN A 149 14.97 -10.21 -18.20
N LYS A 150 14.96 -11.52 -18.44
CA LYS A 150 14.08 -12.16 -19.43
C LYS A 150 12.71 -12.45 -18.84
N THR A 151 12.67 -13.00 -17.63
CA THR A 151 11.40 -13.38 -16.98
C THR A 151 10.90 -12.35 -15.97
N HIS A 152 11.71 -11.34 -15.64
CA HIS A 152 11.43 -10.35 -14.59
C HIS A 152 11.15 -10.98 -13.22
N THR A 153 11.71 -12.17 -12.98
CA THR A 153 11.65 -12.86 -11.69
C THR A 153 12.99 -12.74 -10.96
N ARG A 154 13.02 -13.16 -9.69
CA ARG A 154 14.23 -13.19 -8.88
C ARG A 154 14.39 -14.50 -8.14
N THR A 155 15.64 -14.86 -7.87
CA THR A 155 16.02 -15.92 -6.93
C THR A 155 16.87 -15.34 -5.82
N CYS A 156 16.52 -15.63 -4.57
CA CYS A 156 17.24 -15.14 -3.38
C CYS A 156 17.93 -16.29 -2.67
N ILE A 157 19.24 -16.17 -2.44
CA ILE A 157 20.06 -17.14 -1.69
C ILE A 157 20.58 -16.41 -0.46
N HIS A 158 20.05 -16.76 0.71
CA HIS A 158 20.31 -16.04 1.96
C HIS A 158 21.34 -16.77 2.82
N THR A 159 22.33 -16.03 3.32
CA THR A 159 23.26 -16.48 4.36
C THR A 159 22.85 -15.85 5.68
N PRO A 160 22.46 -16.65 6.69
CA PRO A 160 22.08 -16.13 8.00
C PRO A 160 23.29 -15.56 8.74
N GLY A 161 23.03 -14.61 9.65
CA GLY A 161 24.05 -14.09 10.55
C GLY A 161 24.52 -15.16 11.56
N SER A 162 25.80 -15.09 11.94
CA SER A 162 26.42 -15.96 12.93
C SER A 162 27.33 -15.15 13.84
N PRO A 163 27.24 -15.28 15.18
CA PRO A 163 26.28 -16.11 15.92
C PRO A 163 24.83 -15.59 15.78
N PRO A 164 23.82 -16.46 15.93
CA PRO A 164 22.43 -16.04 15.90
C PRO A 164 22.12 -15.08 17.06
N MET A 165 21.05 -14.29 16.92
CA MET A 165 20.55 -13.49 18.03
C MET A 165 19.85 -14.37 19.05
N VAL A 166 20.17 -14.17 20.32
CA VAL A 166 19.51 -14.83 21.46
C VAL A 166 18.94 -13.77 22.40
N PRO A 167 17.90 -14.09 23.18
CA PRO A 167 17.27 -13.13 24.10
C PRO A 167 18.25 -12.41 25.03
N ASP A 168 19.30 -13.10 25.50
CA ASP A 168 20.31 -12.56 26.41
C ASP A 168 21.20 -11.47 25.79
N ASP A 169 21.24 -11.37 24.45
CA ASP A 169 21.92 -10.26 23.76
C ASP A 169 21.26 -8.91 24.05
N LEU A 170 19.98 -8.90 24.43
CA LEU A 170 19.19 -7.71 24.69
C LEU A 170 18.96 -7.52 26.19
N SER A 171 19.73 -6.61 26.80
CA SER A 171 19.51 -6.27 28.21
C SER A 171 18.12 -5.68 28.45
N ARG A 172 17.55 -5.93 29.63
CA ARG A 172 16.23 -5.40 30.01
C ARG A 172 16.14 -3.87 29.88
N SER A 173 17.19 -3.14 30.27
CA SER A 173 17.23 -1.69 30.11
C SER A 173 17.22 -1.24 28.65
N SER A 174 17.92 -1.97 27.77
CA SER A 174 17.94 -1.70 26.33
C SER A 174 16.56 -1.95 25.72
N LEU A 175 15.92 -3.07 26.05
CA LEU A 175 14.56 -3.40 25.64
C LEU A 175 13.56 -2.30 26.02
N LEU A 176 13.54 -1.89 27.30
CA LEU A 176 12.63 -0.84 27.78
C LEU A 176 12.90 0.50 27.09
N SER A 177 14.17 0.84 26.86
CA SER A 177 14.55 2.08 26.17
C SER A 177 14.16 2.06 24.69
N ALA A 178 14.25 0.90 24.03
CA ALA A 178 13.84 0.73 22.64
C ALA A 178 12.32 0.97 22.48
N LEU A 179 11.52 0.49 23.43
CA LEU A 179 10.07 0.63 23.47
C LEU A 179 9.59 2.01 23.96
N ASP A 180 10.43 2.78 24.64
CA ASP A 180 10.03 4.06 25.24
C ASP A 180 9.46 5.03 24.20
N GLY A 181 8.20 5.43 24.40
CA GLY A 181 7.48 6.31 23.48
C GLY A 181 7.12 5.69 22.12
N ALA A 182 7.37 4.41 21.87
CA ALA A 182 7.05 3.77 20.61
C ALA A 182 5.53 3.76 20.36
N ARG A 183 5.13 4.21 19.17
CA ARG A 183 3.72 4.23 18.74
C ARG A 183 3.22 2.86 18.30
N ILE A 184 4.11 2.06 17.72
CA ILE A 184 3.84 0.73 17.19
C ILE A 184 5.15 -0.07 17.10
N VAL A 185 5.05 -1.39 17.26
CA VAL A 185 6.17 -2.32 17.08
C VAL A 185 5.90 -3.20 15.85
N TYR A 186 6.91 -3.42 15.03
CA TYR A 186 6.87 -4.16 13.78
C TYR A 186 7.76 -5.40 13.83
N PHE A 187 7.25 -6.54 13.38
CA PHE A 187 7.98 -7.81 13.29
C PHE A 187 7.87 -8.45 11.91
N ASP A 188 8.99 -8.97 11.38
CA ASP A 188 9.06 -9.79 10.16
C ASP A 188 9.13 -11.31 10.44
N VAL A 189 8.98 -11.69 11.73
CA VAL A 189 9.00 -13.08 12.22
C VAL A 189 10.40 -13.72 12.06
N ARG A 190 11.47 -12.92 12.01
CA ARG A 190 12.86 -13.37 12.24
C ARG A 190 13.25 -13.15 13.69
N LEU A 191 14.36 -13.78 14.08
CA LEU A 191 14.94 -13.66 15.43
C LEU A 191 13.89 -14.02 16.49
N HIS A 192 13.12 -15.09 16.23
CA HIS A 192 11.80 -15.30 16.84
C HIS A 192 11.82 -15.34 18.36
N GLU A 193 12.84 -15.92 19.00
CA GLU A 193 12.97 -15.95 20.47
C GLU A 193 13.07 -14.54 21.05
N THR A 194 13.89 -13.67 20.44
CA THR A 194 14.00 -12.26 20.88
C THR A 194 12.78 -11.45 20.47
N ALA A 195 12.21 -11.72 19.29
CA ALA A 195 10.98 -11.09 18.84
C ALA A 195 9.82 -11.35 19.82
N LEU A 196 9.69 -12.57 20.33
CA LEU A 196 8.69 -12.93 21.34
C LEU A 196 8.90 -12.17 22.65
N LEU A 197 10.14 -12.09 23.15
CA LEU A 197 10.48 -11.29 24.32
C LEU A 197 10.04 -9.81 24.14
N VAL A 198 10.31 -9.23 22.97
CA VAL A 198 9.91 -7.84 22.68
C VAL A 198 8.39 -7.70 22.54
N ALA A 199 7.72 -8.67 21.90
CA ALA A 199 6.27 -8.67 21.73
C ALA A 199 5.52 -8.78 23.06
N GLU A 200 6.02 -9.60 23.99
CA GLU A 200 5.49 -9.71 25.35
C GLU A 200 5.58 -8.38 26.10
N GLU A 201 6.74 -7.74 26.10
CA GLU A 201 6.95 -6.45 26.78
C GLU A 201 6.12 -5.34 26.11
N ALA A 202 6.08 -5.27 24.78
CA ALA A 202 5.24 -4.33 24.04
C ALA A 202 3.75 -4.50 24.39
N ALA A 203 3.28 -5.75 24.49
CA ALA A 203 1.91 -6.05 24.88
C ALA A 203 1.60 -5.64 26.34
N GLN A 204 2.54 -5.83 27.27
CA GLN A 204 2.41 -5.35 28.65
C GLN A 204 2.28 -3.83 28.73
N GLN A 205 2.96 -3.11 27.84
CA GLN A 205 2.89 -1.65 27.71
C GLN A 205 1.71 -1.16 26.85
N ASN A 206 0.87 -2.07 26.33
CA ASN A 206 -0.24 -1.77 25.42
C ASN A 206 0.19 -1.08 24.12
N ILE A 207 1.42 -1.32 23.67
CA ILE A 207 1.92 -0.82 22.38
C ILE A 207 1.34 -1.71 21.28
N PRO A 208 0.65 -1.16 20.26
CA PRO A 208 0.14 -1.93 19.14
C PRO A 208 1.26 -2.67 18.40
N ILE A 209 0.95 -3.85 17.86
CA ILE A 209 1.91 -4.69 17.13
C ILE A 209 1.41 -4.94 15.71
N LEU A 210 2.29 -4.68 14.73
CA LEU A 210 2.14 -5.06 13.33
C LEU A 210 3.06 -6.27 13.04
N ILE A 211 2.50 -7.32 12.46
CA ILE A 211 3.26 -8.50 12.01
C ILE A 211 3.18 -8.60 10.49
N ASP A 212 4.33 -8.74 9.85
CA ASP A 212 4.46 -9.16 8.45
C ASP A 212 4.58 -10.69 8.37
N ALA A 213 3.52 -11.32 7.86
CA ALA A 213 3.40 -12.77 7.75
C ALA A 213 3.51 -13.23 6.29
N GLU A 214 4.75 -13.49 5.84
CA GLU A 214 5.00 -13.93 4.46
C GLU A 214 4.78 -15.44 4.22
N ARG A 215 5.05 -16.28 5.23
CA ARG A 215 4.94 -17.75 5.19
C ARG A 215 4.98 -18.32 6.61
N LYS A 216 4.55 -19.57 6.78
CA LYS A 216 4.71 -20.31 8.05
C LYS A 216 6.19 -20.39 8.45
N ARG A 217 6.48 -20.05 9.71
CA ARG A 217 7.83 -20.06 10.31
C ARG A 217 7.70 -20.39 11.79
N GLU A 218 8.81 -20.83 12.40
CA GLU A 218 8.91 -21.03 13.84
C GLU A 218 8.67 -19.71 14.59
N GLY A 219 7.95 -19.77 15.71
CA GLY A 219 7.57 -18.61 16.53
C GLY A 219 6.47 -17.71 15.97
N LEU A 220 5.95 -18.00 14.77
CA LEU A 220 4.93 -17.18 14.13
C LEU A 220 3.59 -17.19 14.90
N ASP A 221 3.13 -18.36 15.33
CA ASP A 221 1.82 -18.52 15.95
C ASP A 221 1.78 -17.80 17.30
N GLU A 222 2.87 -17.89 18.06
CA GLU A 222 3.08 -17.18 19.31
C GLU A 222 3.12 -15.67 19.10
N LEU A 223 3.81 -15.18 18.06
CA LEU A 223 3.82 -13.75 17.72
C LEU A 223 2.43 -13.26 17.30
N LEU A 224 1.72 -14.02 16.47
CA LEU A 224 0.38 -13.66 15.99
C LEU A 224 -0.63 -13.46 17.13
N ALA A 225 -0.46 -14.15 18.26
CA ALA A 225 -1.29 -13.97 19.45
C ALA A 225 -1.23 -12.54 20.04
N PHE A 226 -0.20 -11.78 19.73
CA PHE A 226 -0.02 -10.38 20.14
C PHE A 226 -0.46 -9.36 19.07
N ALA A 227 -0.75 -9.81 17.84
CA ALA A 227 -1.00 -8.93 16.71
C ALA A 227 -2.20 -7.99 16.94
N SER A 228 -1.96 -6.69 16.77
CA SER A 228 -3.03 -5.71 16.55
C SER A 228 -3.37 -5.58 15.07
N TYR A 229 -2.36 -5.76 14.22
CA TYR A 229 -2.42 -5.63 12.77
C TYR A 229 -1.60 -6.75 12.13
N VAL A 230 -2.07 -7.30 11.03
CA VAL A 230 -1.29 -8.25 10.22
C VAL A 230 -1.30 -7.78 8.78
N VAL A 231 -0.15 -7.80 8.15
CA VAL A 231 -0.02 -7.74 6.69
C VAL A 231 0.59 -9.05 6.25
N CYS A 232 0.12 -9.61 5.15
CA CYS A 232 0.56 -10.93 4.70
C CYS A 232 0.67 -11.03 3.18
N SER A 233 1.50 -11.97 2.74
CA SER A 233 1.63 -12.34 1.33
C SER A 233 0.38 -13.08 0.84
N THR A 234 0.18 -13.15 -0.48
CA THR A 234 -1.03 -13.71 -1.11
C THR A 234 -1.41 -15.11 -0.60
N SER A 235 -0.43 -16.00 -0.44
CA SER A 235 -0.70 -17.41 -0.11
C SER A 235 -0.83 -17.67 1.40
N PHE A 236 -0.27 -16.79 2.24
CA PHE A 236 -0.16 -17.02 3.67
C PHE A 236 -1.52 -17.25 4.37
N PRO A 237 -2.58 -16.44 4.16
CA PRO A 237 -3.85 -16.63 4.87
C PRO A 237 -4.43 -18.03 4.69
N GLN A 238 -4.45 -18.54 3.46
CA GLN A 238 -5.01 -19.85 3.15
C GLN A 238 -4.11 -20.97 3.67
N GLU A 239 -2.78 -20.83 3.53
CA GLU A 239 -1.83 -21.80 4.09
C GLU A 239 -1.99 -21.91 5.61
N TRP A 240 -2.12 -20.78 6.31
CA TRP A 240 -2.23 -20.75 7.77
C TRP A 240 -3.60 -21.19 8.31
N THR A 241 -4.67 -20.85 7.60
CA THR A 241 -6.04 -21.14 8.06
C THR A 241 -6.64 -22.42 7.50
N GLU A 242 -6.11 -22.94 6.40
CA GLU A 242 -6.68 -24.01 5.58
C GLU A 242 -8.04 -23.64 4.95
N ALA A 243 -8.38 -22.35 4.92
CA ALA A 243 -9.62 -21.88 4.34
C ALA A 243 -9.59 -21.91 2.79
N PRO A 244 -10.76 -22.14 2.14
CA PRO A 244 -10.83 -22.38 0.70
C PRO A 244 -10.58 -21.14 -0.16
N SER A 245 -10.70 -19.94 0.42
CA SER A 245 -10.54 -18.67 -0.30
C SER A 245 -9.81 -17.64 0.57
N ILE A 246 -9.26 -16.60 -0.05
CA ILE A 246 -8.65 -15.48 0.67
C ILE A 246 -9.66 -14.83 1.64
N PRO A 247 -10.88 -14.43 1.23
CA PRO A 247 -11.83 -13.78 2.14
C PRO A 247 -12.21 -14.65 3.34
N SER A 248 -12.47 -15.94 3.11
CA SER A 248 -12.77 -16.89 4.18
C SER A 248 -11.58 -17.12 5.12
N ALA A 249 -10.35 -17.10 4.58
CA ALA A 249 -9.13 -17.12 5.38
C ALA A 249 -9.01 -15.87 6.28
N LEU A 250 -9.28 -14.67 5.76
CA LEU A 250 -9.23 -13.45 6.57
C LEU A 250 -10.26 -13.48 7.71
N VAL A 251 -11.48 -13.99 7.45
CA VAL A 251 -12.49 -14.23 8.51
C VAL A 251 -11.95 -15.20 9.56
N SER A 252 -11.36 -16.32 9.15
CA SER A 252 -10.75 -17.31 10.04
C SER A 252 -9.63 -16.71 10.90
N MET A 253 -8.78 -15.87 10.31
CA MET A 253 -7.71 -15.16 11.04
C MET A 253 -8.28 -14.25 12.13
N LEU A 254 -9.31 -13.45 11.83
CA LEU A 254 -9.94 -12.63 12.86
C LEU A 254 -10.63 -13.47 13.93
N LEU A 255 -11.24 -14.61 13.59
CA LEU A 255 -11.84 -15.48 14.62
C LEU A 255 -10.79 -16.09 15.55
N ARG A 256 -9.64 -16.50 15.02
CA ARG A 256 -8.52 -17.09 15.79
C ARG A 256 -7.72 -16.04 16.58
N LEU A 257 -7.68 -14.79 16.10
CA LEU A 257 -6.87 -13.70 16.68
C LEU A 257 -7.79 -12.58 17.20
N PRO A 258 -8.25 -12.64 18.47
CA PRO A 258 -9.27 -11.72 18.99
C PRO A 258 -8.80 -10.27 19.12
N LYS A 259 -7.49 -10.03 19.27
CA LYS A 259 -6.89 -8.69 19.33
C LYS A 259 -6.70 -8.03 17.96
N LEU A 260 -6.80 -8.83 16.89
CA LEU A 260 -6.58 -8.36 15.53
C LEU A 260 -7.67 -7.39 15.11
N LYS A 261 -7.25 -6.15 14.84
CA LYS A 261 -8.11 -5.06 14.38
C LYS A 261 -8.35 -5.16 12.88
N PHE A 262 -7.31 -5.44 12.11
CA PHE A 262 -7.44 -5.77 10.70
C PHE A 262 -6.32 -6.69 10.22
N VAL A 263 -6.59 -7.35 9.11
CA VAL A 263 -5.61 -8.07 8.30
C VAL A 263 -5.62 -7.50 6.88
N ILE A 264 -4.44 -7.31 6.30
CA ILE A 264 -4.24 -6.96 4.89
C ILE A 264 -3.52 -8.11 4.20
N VAL A 265 -3.99 -8.51 3.04
CA VAL A 265 -3.29 -9.41 2.12
C VAL A 265 -2.88 -8.62 0.88
N THR A 266 -1.58 -8.60 0.60
CA THR A 266 -1.05 -7.99 -0.63
C THR A 266 -1.20 -8.96 -1.80
N LEU A 267 -1.59 -8.46 -2.97
CA LEU A 267 -1.90 -9.25 -4.18
C LEU A 267 -1.02 -8.83 -5.38
N GLY A 268 0.12 -8.18 -5.14
CA GLY A 268 1.01 -7.70 -6.20
C GLY A 268 0.35 -6.65 -7.08
N GLU A 269 0.34 -6.86 -8.39
CA GLU A 269 -0.27 -5.95 -9.38
C GLU A 269 -1.80 -5.83 -9.25
N GLU A 270 -2.45 -6.74 -8.53
CA GLU A 270 -3.88 -6.67 -8.23
C GLU A 270 -4.19 -5.79 -6.99
N GLY A 271 -3.16 -5.30 -6.29
CA GLY A 271 -3.30 -4.42 -5.13
C GLY A 271 -3.35 -5.18 -3.82
N CYS A 272 -4.40 -5.00 -3.03
CA CYS A 272 -4.56 -5.64 -1.72
C CYS A 272 -6.02 -5.77 -1.29
N ILE A 273 -6.30 -6.70 -0.38
CA ILE A 273 -7.59 -6.83 0.30
C ILE A 273 -7.35 -6.62 1.79
N MET A 274 -8.25 -5.89 2.45
CA MET A 274 -8.23 -5.69 3.90
C MET A 274 -9.56 -6.12 4.49
N LEU A 275 -9.51 -6.87 5.58
CA LEU A 275 -10.68 -7.15 6.41
C LEU A 275 -10.46 -6.48 7.77
N GLU A 276 -11.30 -5.50 8.07
CA GLU A 276 -11.29 -4.72 9.31
C GLU A 276 -12.42 -5.16 10.24
N ARG A 277 -12.10 -5.40 11.52
CA ARG A 277 -13.07 -5.71 12.57
C ARG A 277 -13.82 -4.47 13.01
N SER A 278 -15.14 -4.58 13.16
CA SER A 278 -15.95 -3.61 13.92
C SER A 278 -16.37 -4.21 15.26
N THR A 279 -16.19 -3.45 16.35
CA THR A 279 -16.50 -3.88 17.73
C THR A 279 -17.65 -3.11 18.37
N ASN A 280 -18.12 -2.02 17.76
CA ASN A 280 -19.05 -1.07 18.38
C ASN A 280 -20.50 -1.19 17.88
N GLU A 281 -20.80 -2.15 17.02
CA GLU A 281 -22.13 -2.27 16.42
C GLU A 281 -22.95 -3.44 17.00
N LYS A 282 -24.27 -3.23 17.12
CA LYS A 282 -25.20 -4.24 17.61
C LYS A 282 -25.41 -5.30 16.51
N PRO A 283 -24.93 -6.55 16.69
CA PRO A 283 -24.91 -7.53 15.59
C PRO A 283 -26.29 -7.90 15.03
N GLU A 284 -27.34 -7.74 15.83
CA GLU A 284 -28.72 -8.12 15.51
C GLU A 284 -29.38 -7.24 14.44
N GLN A 285 -28.79 -6.07 14.15
CA GLN A 285 -29.35 -5.08 13.21
C GLN A 285 -28.55 -4.97 11.91
N ILE A 286 -27.50 -5.79 11.76
CA ILE A 286 -26.55 -5.69 10.65
C ILE A 286 -26.81 -6.85 9.70
N GLU A 287 -26.97 -6.52 8.42
CA GLU A 287 -27.14 -7.51 7.37
C GLU A 287 -25.94 -8.46 7.27
N GLU A 288 -26.24 -9.74 7.03
CA GLU A 288 -25.24 -10.79 6.89
C GLU A 288 -25.01 -11.14 5.42
N PHE A 289 -23.75 -11.11 5.00
CA PHE A 289 -23.30 -11.42 3.66
C PHE A 289 -22.32 -12.59 3.72
N GLU A 290 -22.40 -13.48 2.73
CA GLU A 290 -21.33 -14.43 2.48
C GLU A 290 -20.11 -13.64 1.95
N VAL A 291 -18.95 -13.88 2.55
CA VAL A 291 -17.77 -13.00 2.40
C VAL A 291 -17.17 -13.02 0.99
N ASP A 292 -17.20 -14.16 0.30
CA ASP A 292 -16.71 -14.27 -1.08
C ASP A 292 -17.63 -13.49 -2.05
N ASN A 293 -18.94 -13.61 -1.91
CA ASN A 293 -19.91 -12.81 -2.67
C ASN A 293 -19.77 -11.31 -2.41
N LEU A 294 -19.49 -10.92 -1.15
CA LEU A 294 -19.23 -9.52 -0.82
C LEU A 294 -17.99 -8.99 -1.54
N LEU A 295 -16.91 -9.79 -1.63
CA LEU A 295 -15.72 -9.43 -2.38
C LEU A 295 -16.05 -9.17 -3.86
N GLU A 296 -16.85 -10.04 -4.50
CA GLU A 296 -17.25 -9.85 -5.89
C GLU A 296 -18.09 -8.58 -6.10
N VAL A 297 -18.98 -8.26 -5.14
CA VAL A 297 -19.76 -7.01 -5.17
C VAL A 297 -18.86 -5.77 -5.08
N ILE A 298 -17.83 -5.76 -4.21
CA ILE A 298 -16.93 -4.61 -4.11
C ILE A 298 -15.97 -4.53 -5.30
N LYS A 299 -15.52 -5.66 -5.87
CA LYS A 299 -14.74 -5.70 -7.11
C LYS A 299 -15.50 -5.05 -8.26
N GLY A 300 -16.81 -5.30 -8.37
CA GLY A 300 -17.66 -4.69 -9.40
C GLY A 300 -17.81 -3.16 -9.30
N ARG A 301 -17.35 -2.53 -8.21
CA ARG A 301 -17.36 -1.07 -8.02
C ARG A 301 -16.01 -0.40 -8.34
N LYS A 302 -14.98 -1.19 -8.66
CA LYS A 302 -13.66 -0.70 -9.06
C LYS A 302 -13.78 0.04 -10.40
N ASP A 303 -13.17 1.22 -10.50
CA ASP A 303 -13.02 1.91 -11.79
C ASP A 303 -11.71 1.46 -12.46
N GLU A 304 -11.84 0.68 -13.53
CA GLU A 304 -10.70 0.17 -14.28
C GLU A 304 -9.98 1.24 -15.12
N ASN A 305 -10.54 2.44 -15.27
CA ASN A 305 -9.92 3.51 -16.06
C ASN A 305 -8.96 4.37 -15.25
N ILE A 306 -8.90 4.17 -13.93
CA ILE A 306 -8.01 4.93 -13.05
C ILE A 306 -6.68 4.19 -12.93
N ASN A 307 -5.59 4.86 -13.31
CA ASN A 307 -4.25 4.29 -13.24
C ASN A 307 -3.60 4.46 -11.86
N VAL A 308 -4.07 5.42 -11.07
CA VAL A 308 -3.61 5.64 -9.69
C VAL A 308 -4.33 4.70 -8.72
N PRO A 309 -3.68 4.30 -7.61
CA PRO A 309 -4.34 3.52 -6.57
C PRO A 309 -5.61 4.17 -6.02
N THR A 310 -6.62 3.33 -5.79
CA THR A 310 -7.90 3.69 -5.19
C THR A 310 -8.32 2.65 -4.18
N SER A 311 -9.33 2.97 -3.37
CA SER A 311 -9.92 2.01 -2.44
C SER A 311 -11.44 1.99 -2.56
N VAL A 312 -12.00 0.79 -2.47
CA VAL A 312 -13.44 0.54 -2.39
C VAL A 312 -13.70 -0.24 -1.10
N SER A 313 -14.68 0.20 -0.31
CA SER A 313 -15.06 -0.45 0.93
C SER A 313 -16.52 -0.89 0.95
N SER A 314 -16.82 -1.99 1.65
CA SER A 314 -18.17 -2.30 2.11
C SER A 314 -18.61 -1.35 3.25
N PRO A 315 -19.93 -1.22 3.51
CA PRO A 315 -20.40 -0.79 4.82
C PRO A 315 -20.01 -1.82 5.90
N VAL A 316 -20.25 -1.48 7.17
CA VAL A 316 -20.13 -2.46 8.25
C VAL A 316 -21.21 -3.52 8.06
N VAL A 317 -20.79 -4.77 7.92
CA VAL A 317 -21.66 -5.92 7.71
C VAL A 317 -21.22 -7.10 8.57
N ARG A 318 -22.08 -8.12 8.69
CA ARG A 318 -21.68 -9.43 9.19
C ARG A 318 -21.17 -10.27 8.02
N MET A 319 -19.89 -10.60 8.02
CA MET A 319 -19.25 -11.40 6.98
C MET A 319 -19.20 -12.85 7.44
N ARG A 320 -20.03 -13.71 6.82
CA ARG A 320 -20.05 -15.15 7.06
C ARG A 320 -19.11 -15.84 6.10
N ALA A 321 -18.23 -16.69 6.63
CA ALA A 321 -17.46 -17.67 5.88
C ALA A 321 -18.00 -19.07 6.18
N GLU A 322 -18.48 -19.77 5.15
CA GLU A 322 -19.15 -21.07 5.28
C GLU A 322 -18.24 -22.10 5.97
N GLY A 323 -18.75 -22.78 7.00
CA GLY A 323 -17.99 -23.75 7.79
C GLY A 323 -16.90 -23.17 8.71
N ILE A 324 -16.69 -21.84 8.72
CA ILE A 324 -15.66 -21.17 9.51
C ILE A 324 -16.28 -20.32 10.62
N GLY A 325 -17.22 -19.44 10.28
CA GLY A 325 -17.89 -18.56 11.23
C GLY A 325 -18.17 -17.17 10.67
N THR A 326 -18.49 -16.22 11.55
CA THR A 326 -18.94 -14.88 11.16
C THR A 326 -18.19 -13.80 11.93
N VAL A 327 -17.75 -12.76 11.24
CA VAL A 327 -17.12 -11.57 11.82
C VAL A 327 -17.88 -10.31 11.41
N CYS A 328 -18.08 -9.37 12.35
CA CYS A 328 -18.62 -8.05 12.04
C CYS A 328 -17.48 -7.09 11.67
N GLY A 329 -17.64 -6.36 10.58
CA GLY A 329 -16.55 -5.53 10.06
C GLY A 329 -16.78 -4.99 8.67
N ARG A 330 -15.70 -4.53 8.06
CA ARG A 330 -15.66 -3.98 6.70
C ARG A 330 -14.68 -4.78 5.86
N LEU A 331 -15.04 -5.00 4.61
CA LEU A 331 -14.15 -5.54 3.60
C LEU A 331 -13.75 -4.42 2.65
N LEU A 332 -12.45 -4.25 2.43
CA LEU A 332 -11.91 -3.23 1.56
C LEU A 332 -11.01 -3.86 0.50
N LEU A 333 -11.08 -3.29 -0.70
CA LEU A 333 -10.21 -3.58 -1.82
C LEU A 333 -9.39 -2.32 -2.11
N GLY A 334 -8.07 -2.43 -2.11
CA GLY A 334 -7.15 -1.38 -2.56
C GLY A 334 -6.55 -1.78 -3.91
N THR A 335 -6.62 -0.92 -4.92
CA THR A 335 -6.01 -1.20 -6.23
C THR A 335 -4.52 -0.87 -6.23
N ALA A 336 -3.73 -1.60 -7.03
CA ALA A 336 -2.37 -1.18 -7.34
C ALA A 336 -2.37 -0.08 -8.40
N GLU A 337 -1.23 0.60 -8.53
CA GLU A 337 -0.96 1.47 -9.67
C GLU A 337 -0.77 0.61 -10.93
N LYS A 338 -1.37 1.02 -12.05
CA LYS A 338 -1.13 0.38 -13.35
C LYS A 338 0.19 0.86 -13.94
N ILE A 339 1.30 0.27 -13.49
CA ILE A 339 2.65 0.61 -13.97
C ILE A 339 2.86 0.03 -15.37
N PRO A 340 3.28 0.82 -16.37
CA PRO A 340 3.66 0.28 -17.67
C PRO A 340 4.78 -0.75 -17.54
N ALA A 341 4.71 -1.87 -18.27
CA ALA A 341 5.72 -2.93 -18.19
C ALA A 341 7.15 -2.44 -18.44
N SER A 342 7.32 -1.38 -19.25
CA SER A 342 8.62 -0.74 -19.51
C SER A 342 9.20 0.04 -18.32
N GLU A 343 8.39 0.36 -17.31
CA GLU A 343 8.80 1.06 -16.08
C GLU A 343 9.03 0.10 -14.90
N ILE A 344 8.55 -1.14 -14.98
CA ILE A 344 8.80 -2.15 -13.95
C ILE A 344 10.23 -2.65 -14.09
N VAL A 345 11.05 -2.37 -13.07
CA VAL A 345 12.46 -2.76 -13.05
C VAL A 345 12.68 -3.97 -12.15
N ASP A 346 12.18 -3.92 -10.92
CA ASP A 346 12.43 -4.94 -9.91
C ASP A 346 11.36 -4.87 -8.82
N THR A 347 10.71 -5.99 -8.49
CA THR A 347 9.68 -6.06 -7.44
C THR A 347 10.24 -6.42 -6.05
N THR A 348 11.56 -6.57 -5.93
CA THR A 348 12.23 -6.81 -4.65
C THR A 348 11.91 -5.69 -3.67
N GLY A 349 11.47 -6.05 -2.45
CA GLY A 349 11.16 -5.07 -1.40
C GLY A 349 9.83 -4.34 -1.57
N ALA A 350 9.01 -4.62 -2.59
CA ALA A 350 7.71 -3.96 -2.75
C ALA A 350 6.75 -4.22 -1.57
N GLY A 351 6.80 -5.43 -1.00
CA GLY A 351 6.09 -5.76 0.25
C GLY A 351 6.60 -4.94 1.43
N ASP A 352 7.92 -4.89 1.63
CA ASP A 352 8.53 -4.08 2.71
C ASP A 352 8.22 -2.58 2.56
N ALA A 353 8.19 -2.07 1.32
CA ALA A 353 7.80 -0.71 1.01
C ALA A 353 6.33 -0.44 1.40
N PHE A 354 5.44 -1.39 1.08
CA PHE A 354 4.03 -1.36 1.50
C PHE A 354 3.92 -1.36 3.03
N ILE A 355 4.68 -2.21 3.74
CA ILE A 355 4.71 -2.24 5.21
C ILE A 355 5.17 -0.90 5.79
N GLY A 356 6.26 -0.32 5.28
CA GLY A 356 6.75 0.98 5.73
C GLY A 356 5.69 2.09 5.57
N ALA A 357 4.91 2.03 4.50
CA ALA A 357 3.79 2.93 4.27
C ALA A 357 2.60 2.66 5.20
N VAL A 358 2.28 1.40 5.52
CA VAL A 358 1.28 1.03 6.54
C VAL A 358 1.69 1.56 7.91
N LEU A 359 2.96 1.41 8.30
CA LEU A 359 3.50 1.94 9.56
C LEU A 359 3.32 3.47 9.63
N TYR A 360 3.65 4.16 8.55
CA TYR A 360 3.43 5.60 8.44
C TYR A 360 1.95 5.96 8.58
N ALA A 361 1.08 5.29 7.83
CA ALA A 361 -0.35 5.54 7.81
C ALA A 361 -1.02 5.29 9.17
N LEU A 362 -0.60 4.23 9.88
CA LEU A 362 -1.05 3.94 11.24
C LEU A 362 -0.61 5.01 12.25
N CYS A 363 0.64 5.49 12.15
CA CYS A 363 1.11 6.59 13.01
C CYS A 363 0.35 7.89 12.72
N ALA A 364 0.04 8.15 11.44
CA ALA A 364 -0.74 9.30 10.98
C ALA A 364 -2.25 9.16 11.23
N ASN A 365 -2.72 8.03 11.78
CA ASN A 365 -4.13 7.70 11.96
C ASN A 365 -4.95 7.85 10.66
N MET A 366 -4.36 7.47 9.52
CA MET A 366 -5.07 7.47 8.24
C MET A 366 -6.22 6.47 8.29
N PRO A 367 -7.41 6.84 7.77
CA PRO A 367 -8.49 5.88 7.62
C PRO A 367 -8.12 4.85 6.53
N PRO A 368 -8.63 3.60 6.61
CA PRO A 368 -8.28 2.52 5.68
C PRO A 368 -8.37 2.89 4.19
N GLU A 369 -9.33 3.73 3.81
CA GLU A 369 -9.57 4.19 2.44
C GLU A 369 -8.44 5.09 1.90
N GLN A 370 -7.66 5.70 2.79
CA GLN A 370 -6.45 6.45 2.45
C GLN A 370 -5.19 5.61 2.64
N LEU A 371 -5.17 4.75 3.67
CA LEU A 371 -4.03 3.88 3.98
C LEU A 371 -3.73 2.92 2.83
N LEU A 372 -4.73 2.25 2.26
CA LEU A 372 -4.49 1.24 1.22
C LEU A 372 -3.93 1.86 -0.07
N PRO A 373 -4.52 2.93 -0.66
CA PRO A 373 -3.98 3.55 -1.86
C PRO A 373 -2.60 4.17 -1.63
N PHE A 374 -2.37 4.77 -0.46
CA PHE A 374 -1.06 5.29 -0.08
C PHE A 374 0.00 4.19 -0.08
N SER A 375 -0.31 3.06 0.54
CA SER A 375 0.64 1.96 0.72
C SER A 375 0.95 1.27 -0.61
N THR A 376 -0.05 1.06 -1.47
CA THR A 376 0.17 0.53 -2.82
C THR A 376 0.95 1.51 -3.70
N GLN A 377 0.74 2.82 -3.57
CA GLN A 377 1.50 3.83 -4.31
C GLN A 377 2.99 3.84 -3.92
N VAL A 378 3.31 3.70 -2.64
CA VAL A 378 4.71 3.60 -2.16
C VAL A 378 5.37 2.32 -2.68
N ALA A 379 4.65 1.19 -2.65
CA ALA A 379 5.12 -0.07 -3.22
C ALA A 379 5.35 0.02 -4.74
N ALA A 380 4.46 0.69 -5.47
CA ALA A 380 4.61 0.94 -6.90
C ALA A 380 5.83 1.81 -7.23
N GLY A 381 6.14 2.80 -6.38
CA GLY A 381 7.38 3.58 -6.48
C GLY A 381 8.63 2.71 -6.34
N CYS A 382 8.62 1.76 -5.38
CA CYS A 382 9.69 0.78 -5.20
C CYS A 382 9.97 -0.02 -6.47
N CYS A 383 8.91 -0.47 -7.15
CA CYS A 383 9.02 -1.34 -8.34
C CYS A 383 9.75 -0.71 -9.55
N ARG A 384 9.93 0.62 -9.56
CA ARG A 384 10.52 1.38 -10.68
C ARG A 384 12.04 1.51 -10.62
N ALA A 385 12.70 0.90 -9.64
CA ALA A 385 14.15 0.93 -9.52
C ALA A 385 14.69 -0.43 -9.08
N LEU A 386 15.92 -0.74 -9.47
CA LEU A 386 16.59 -1.97 -9.07
C LEU A 386 16.82 -2.00 -7.54
N GLY A 387 16.43 -3.09 -6.89
CA GLY A 387 16.61 -3.35 -5.47
C GLY A 387 15.59 -2.66 -4.55
N ALA A 388 15.48 -3.18 -3.33
CA ALA A 388 14.43 -2.85 -2.36
C ALA A 388 14.36 -1.38 -1.90
N ARG A 389 15.47 -0.62 -1.98
CA ARG A 389 15.55 0.69 -1.32
C ARG A 389 15.63 1.86 -2.28
N SER A 390 15.98 1.63 -3.55
CA SER A 390 16.29 2.75 -4.45
C SER A 390 15.07 3.41 -5.08
N GLY A 391 13.96 2.68 -5.19
CA GLY A 391 12.69 3.23 -5.65
C GLY A 391 11.87 3.87 -4.53
N LEU A 392 12.30 3.73 -3.27
CA LEU A 392 11.56 4.25 -2.12
C LEU A 392 11.47 5.78 -2.18
N PRO A 393 10.25 6.34 -2.09
CA PRO A 393 10.07 7.78 -2.12
C PRO A 393 10.57 8.40 -0.82
N TYR A 394 11.12 9.61 -0.91
CA TYR A 394 11.28 10.46 0.26
C TYR A 394 10.08 11.38 0.36
N ARG A 395 9.70 11.75 1.59
CA ARG A 395 8.62 12.70 1.88
C ARG A 395 8.69 13.99 1.05
N PHE A 396 9.90 14.46 0.76
CA PHE A 396 10.12 15.69 0.00
C PHE A 396 10.45 15.46 -1.48
N THR A 397 10.68 14.21 -1.90
CA THR A 397 11.02 13.87 -3.29
C THR A 397 10.38 12.54 -3.71
N ALA A 398 9.23 12.61 -4.36
CA ALA A 398 8.74 11.54 -5.22
C ALA A 398 9.13 11.88 -6.66
N LYS A 399 9.76 10.94 -7.38
CA LYS A 399 10.01 11.09 -8.82
C LYS A 399 8.81 10.53 -9.57
N ASN A 400 8.21 11.35 -10.42
CA ASN A 400 7.29 10.87 -11.45
C ASN A 400 7.90 11.26 -12.81
N GLY A 401 8.21 10.29 -13.67
CA GLY A 401 8.73 10.53 -15.03
C GLY A 401 9.99 11.41 -15.13
N GLY A 402 10.92 11.32 -14.17
CA GLY A 402 12.20 12.03 -14.24
C GLY A 402 12.22 13.48 -13.70
N LYS A 403 11.14 13.95 -13.06
CA LYS A 403 11.12 15.24 -12.33
C LYS A 403 10.82 15.06 -10.84
N GLN A 404 11.40 15.93 -10.00
CA GLN A 404 11.21 15.99 -8.55
C GLN A 404 9.80 16.51 -8.23
N VAL A 405 9.03 15.80 -7.41
CA VAL A 405 7.66 16.18 -7.02
C VAL A 405 7.49 15.99 -5.50
N PRO A 406 6.91 16.96 -4.77
CA PRO A 406 6.61 16.80 -3.35
C PRO A 406 5.48 15.78 -3.10
N MET A 407 5.52 15.05 -1.98
CA MET A 407 4.60 13.93 -1.65
C MET A 407 3.11 14.30 -1.65
N ARG A 408 2.75 15.58 -1.53
CA ARG A 408 1.36 16.04 -1.73
C ARG A 408 0.79 15.61 -3.09
N ASP A 409 1.62 15.49 -4.13
CA ASP A 409 1.15 15.16 -5.48
C ASP A 409 1.07 13.63 -5.74
N LEU A 410 1.56 12.78 -4.82
CA LEU A 410 1.43 11.31 -4.91
C LEU A 410 -0.02 10.83 -4.71
N MET A 411 -0.87 11.63 -4.07
CA MET A 411 -2.29 11.31 -3.83
C MET A 411 -3.26 12.07 -4.75
N PHE A 412 -2.81 13.10 -5.49
CA PHE A 412 -3.69 14.05 -6.19
C PHE A 412 -3.48 14.17 -7.70
N SER A 413 -2.92 13.15 -8.37
CA SER A 413 -2.89 13.11 -9.83
C SER A 413 -4.20 12.60 -10.44
N SER A 414 -5.32 13.28 -10.18
CA SER A 414 -6.57 13.07 -10.90
C SER A 414 -7.57 14.21 -10.68
N SER A 415 -7.24 15.43 -11.11
CA SER A 415 -8.24 16.48 -11.42
C SER A 415 -7.57 17.63 -12.17
N GLU A 416 -7.85 17.78 -13.47
CA GLU A 416 -7.75 19.09 -14.12
C GLU A 416 -8.65 20.06 -13.37
N THR A 417 -8.07 20.91 -12.53
CA THR A 417 -8.84 21.95 -11.82
C THR A 417 -8.72 23.25 -12.60
N ILE A 418 -9.75 23.55 -13.40
CA ILE A 418 -9.93 24.90 -13.96
C ILE A 418 -10.36 25.80 -12.79
N ILE A 419 -9.45 26.63 -12.29
CA ILE A 419 -9.77 27.64 -11.27
C ILE A 419 -10.42 28.83 -11.99
N MET A 420 -11.75 28.95 -11.85
CA MET A 420 -12.50 30.13 -12.27
C MET A 420 -12.54 31.13 -11.11
N GLU A 421 -11.65 32.13 -11.11
CA GLU A 421 -11.73 33.26 -10.19
C GLU A 421 -12.72 34.31 -10.71
N LYS A 422 -13.79 34.57 -9.96
CA LYS A 422 -14.68 35.71 -10.18
C LYS A 422 -14.05 36.96 -9.58
N ILE A 423 -13.52 37.84 -10.43
CA ILE A 423 -13.13 39.19 -10.05
C ILE A 423 -14.10 40.16 -10.74
N LEU A 424 -15.11 40.62 -9.98
CA LEU A 424 -16.16 41.60 -10.34
C LEU A 424 -17.23 41.13 -11.36
N PRO A 425 -18.42 41.77 -11.38
CA PRO A 425 -19.53 41.34 -12.24
C PRO A 425 -19.19 41.60 -13.71
N GLY A 426 -19.03 40.53 -14.50
CA GLY A 426 -18.88 40.60 -15.96
C GLY A 426 -17.51 40.24 -16.53
N MET A 427 -16.50 39.90 -15.71
CA MET A 427 -15.20 39.42 -16.19
C MET A 427 -14.97 37.94 -15.83
N VAL A 428 -14.56 37.13 -16.82
CA VAL A 428 -14.10 35.75 -16.65
C VAL A 428 -12.66 35.69 -17.08
N VAL A 429 -11.75 35.38 -16.15
CA VAL A 429 -10.32 35.14 -16.47
C VAL A 429 -10.09 33.65 -16.49
N LEU A 430 -9.74 33.10 -17.66
CA LEU A 430 -9.29 31.72 -17.81
C LEU A 430 -7.76 31.69 -17.67
N ARG A 431 -7.23 30.98 -16.67
CA ARG A 431 -5.82 30.62 -16.62
C ARG A 431 -5.66 29.14 -16.96
N THR A 432 -5.15 28.85 -18.14
CA THR A 432 -4.74 27.51 -18.57
C THR A 432 -3.25 27.32 -18.29
N TRP A 433 -2.90 26.32 -17.48
CA TRP A 433 -1.52 25.87 -17.33
C TRP A 433 -1.25 24.77 -18.36
N ILE A 434 -0.68 25.14 -19.50
CA ILE A 434 -0.14 24.17 -20.45
C ILE A 434 1.33 23.95 -20.10
N LEU A 435 1.72 22.69 -19.94
CA LEU A 435 3.11 22.28 -19.71
C LEU A 435 4.06 22.99 -20.69
N HIS A 436 5.02 23.74 -20.14
CA HIS A 436 6.12 24.47 -20.80
C HIS A 436 5.82 25.89 -21.36
N LYS A 437 5.92 26.87 -20.44
CA LYS A 437 6.08 28.35 -20.54
C LYS A 437 4.89 29.12 -19.94
N PRO A 438 5.14 30.24 -19.20
CA PRO A 438 4.06 31.09 -18.70
C PRO A 438 3.45 31.88 -19.86
N CYS A 439 2.40 31.35 -20.49
CA CYS A 439 1.53 32.14 -21.35
C CYS A 439 0.33 32.59 -20.51
N THR A 440 0.18 33.90 -20.32
CA THR A 440 -1.05 34.46 -19.75
C THR A 440 -1.95 34.83 -20.94
N GLU A 441 -2.94 34.01 -21.25
CA GLU A 441 -4.00 34.41 -22.19
C GLU A 441 -5.13 35.07 -21.38
N ILE A 442 -5.42 36.34 -21.68
CA ILE A 442 -6.53 37.06 -21.06
C ILE A 442 -7.66 37.10 -22.09
N LEU A 443 -8.75 36.38 -21.82
CA LEU A 443 -9.98 36.46 -22.60
C LEU A 443 -10.88 37.54 -21.99
N LEU A 444 -11.12 38.63 -22.73
CA LEU A 444 -12.09 39.65 -22.32
C LEU A 444 -13.37 39.47 -23.15
N SER A 445 -14.48 39.19 -22.46
CA SER A 445 -15.82 39.08 -23.07
C SER A 445 -16.63 40.31 -22.68
N PHE A 446 -17.03 41.10 -23.69
CA PHE A 446 -18.13 42.07 -23.58
C PHE A 446 -19.23 41.66 -24.57
N PRO A 447 -20.49 42.10 -24.38
CA PRO A 447 -21.56 41.76 -25.32
C PRO A 447 -21.22 42.23 -26.74
N GLY A 448 -20.91 41.29 -27.64
CA GLY A 448 -20.71 41.53 -29.07
C GLY A 448 -19.27 41.66 -29.58
N ILE A 449 -18.22 41.59 -28.75
CA ILE A 449 -16.81 41.62 -29.20
C ILE A 449 -15.98 40.60 -28.41
N MET A 450 -15.19 39.78 -29.12
CA MET A 450 -14.19 38.89 -28.54
C MET A 450 -12.79 39.41 -28.87
N LEU A 451 -12.03 39.79 -27.84
CA LEU A 451 -10.66 40.31 -27.97
C LEU A 451 -9.69 39.33 -27.33
N LEU A 452 -8.77 38.79 -28.14
CA LEU A 452 -7.69 37.91 -27.70
C LEU A 452 -6.41 38.75 -27.57
N ILE A 453 -5.92 38.94 -26.35
CA ILE A 453 -4.65 39.65 -26.11
C ILE A 453 -3.59 38.61 -25.71
N LYS A 454 -2.59 38.42 -26.57
CA LYS A 454 -1.37 37.67 -26.24
C LYS A 454 -0.30 38.65 -25.79
N SER A 455 0.23 38.50 -24.57
CA SER A 455 1.46 39.18 -24.17
C SER A 455 2.62 38.20 -24.17
N ASP A 456 3.59 38.40 -25.06
CA ASP A 456 4.89 37.75 -24.96
C ASP A 456 5.75 38.57 -23.97
N PHE A 457 6.00 38.03 -22.77
CA PHE A 457 7.04 38.56 -21.89
C PHE A 457 8.40 38.05 -22.40
N LYS A 458 9.28 38.99 -22.81
CA LYS A 458 10.71 38.73 -23.02
C LYS A 458 11.48 38.84 -21.71
#